data_AF-A0A381U5R6-F1
#
_entry.id   AF-A0A381U5R6-F1
#
_cell.length_a   1.000
_cell.length_b   1.000
_cell.length_c   1.000
_cell.angle_alpha   90.00
_cell.angle_beta   90.00
_cell.angle_gamma   90.00
#
_symmetry.space_group_name_H-M   'P 1'
#
loop_
_entity.id
_entity.type
_entity.pdbx_description
1 polymer ?
#
loop_
_entity_poly.entity_id
_entity_poly.type
_entity_poly.pdbx_seq_one_letter_code
_entity_poly.pdbx_strand_id
1 'polypeptide(L)'
;MKNYIMIILLFVSCLTAQQKSDQQYASYAYTLSKGLDLPLGTLIAALNISALILKNNVKPLTVEEINQLNTSDIWKFERNLTENWDRKAITASHVFLYSSICYPAFLYLQKDIRKDALPITLIWLETLTLNLGLTDLTKALVSRKRPYLYGDKASLGEKQKHDNQRSFFSGHTSTSAASCFMLAKIYQDYHPQDKRLPYIWSFAAAVPAITAYLRIKAGKHFYTDVITGYLVGSAVGMTVPELHKIENKVSTGATMLPNGQLGLRINYSF
;
A
#
# COMPACT_ATOMS: atom_id res chain seq x y z
N MET A 1 -31.13 -18.86 5.92
CA MET A 1 -30.16 -19.49 5.00
C MET A 1 -29.78 -18.46 3.94
N LYS A 2 -28.59 -17.89 4.01
CA LYS A 2 -28.08 -16.93 3.01
C LYS A 2 -26.67 -17.38 2.64
N ASN A 3 -26.52 -17.82 1.39
CA ASN A 3 -25.30 -18.36 0.82
C ASN A 3 -24.30 -17.22 0.60
N TYR A 4 -23.16 -17.28 1.30
CA TYR A 4 -22.01 -16.46 0.95
C TYR A 4 -21.13 -17.27 -0.01
N ILE A 5 -21.18 -16.89 -1.28
CA ILE A 5 -20.24 -17.38 -2.30
C ILE A 5 -18.87 -16.79 -1.95
N MET A 6 -17.99 -17.64 -1.46
CA MET A 6 -16.62 -17.32 -1.12
C MET A 6 -15.76 -17.53 -2.37
N ILE A 7 -15.41 -16.44 -3.07
CA ILE A 7 -14.41 -16.49 -4.13
C ILE A 7 -13.03 -16.44 -3.48
N ILE A 8 -12.47 -17.62 -3.23
CA ILE A 8 -11.02 -17.79 -3.02
C ILE A 8 -10.39 -17.68 -4.41
N LEU A 9 -9.67 -16.59 -4.69
CA LEU A 9 -8.79 -16.55 -5.85
C LEU A 9 -7.46 -17.20 -5.49
N LEU A 10 -7.27 -18.36 -6.08
CA LEU A 10 -6.09 -19.21 -6.08
C LEU A 10 -4.82 -18.43 -6.49
N PHE A 11 -3.81 -18.46 -5.60
CA PHE A 11 -2.42 -18.37 -6.02
C PHE A 11 -2.06 -19.69 -6.72
N VAL A 12 -2.10 -19.70 -8.05
CA VAL A 12 -1.47 -20.76 -8.85
C VAL A 12 -0.54 -20.09 -9.85
N SER A 13 0.72 -20.48 -9.71
CA SER A 13 1.85 -20.33 -10.62
C SER A 13 1.49 -20.23 -12.11
N CYS A 14 1.89 -19.14 -12.75
CA CYS A 14 2.28 -19.15 -14.16
C CYS A 14 3.81 -19.12 -14.24
N LEU A 15 4.41 -20.31 -14.13
CA LEU A 15 5.64 -20.59 -14.86
C LEU A 15 5.20 -20.93 -16.28
N THR A 16 5.19 -19.93 -17.17
CA THR A 16 4.99 -20.17 -18.61
C THR A 16 6.21 -19.65 -19.36
N ALA A 17 6.87 -20.60 -20.02
CA ALA A 17 7.73 -20.49 -21.19
C ALA A 17 8.57 -19.21 -21.32
N GLN A 18 9.86 -19.37 -21.00
CA GLN A 18 10.91 -18.44 -21.37
C GLN A 18 11.09 -18.50 -22.90
N GLN A 19 10.32 -17.69 -23.63
CA GLN A 19 10.60 -17.43 -25.03
C GLN A 19 11.86 -16.57 -25.06
N LYS A 20 12.99 -17.15 -25.50
CA LYS A 20 14.20 -16.40 -25.81
C LYS A 20 13.89 -15.48 -26.99
N SER A 21 13.45 -14.25 -26.73
CA SER A 21 13.68 -13.15 -27.65
C SER A 21 15.07 -12.59 -27.35
N ASP A 22 15.92 -12.50 -28.38
CA ASP A 22 17.12 -11.67 -28.36
C ASP A 22 16.69 -10.20 -28.36
N GLN A 23 16.06 -9.77 -27.26
CA GLN A 23 15.62 -8.40 -27.08
C GLN A 23 16.80 -7.64 -26.49
N GLN A 24 17.42 -6.82 -27.32
CA GLN A 24 18.43 -5.85 -26.91
C GLN A 24 17.84 -5.02 -25.77
N TYR A 25 18.23 -5.33 -24.53
CA TYR A 25 17.66 -4.72 -23.34
C TYR A 25 17.82 -3.21 -23.44
N ALA A 26 16.69 -2.50 -23.49
CA ALA A 26 16.68 -1.05 -23.61
C ALA A 26 17.49 -0.46 -22.46
N SER A 27 18.35 0.53 -22.74
CA SER A 27 19.13 1.18 -21.69
C SER A 27 18.29 2.04 -20.74
N TYR A 28 16.98 2.15 -21.02
CA TYR A 28 15.99 2.95 -20.33
C TYR A 28 14.69 2.15 -20.25
N ALA A 29 14.04 2.14 -19.08
CA ALA A 29 12.77 1.41 -18.88
C ALA A 29 11.58 2.34 -18.60
N TYR A 30 11.82 3.54 -18.06
CA TYR A 30 10.77 4.46 -17.60
C TYR A 30 10.89 5.85 -18.21
N THR A 31 9.75 6.52 -18.41
CA THR A 31 9.67 7.91 -18.86
C THR A 31 8.65 8.69 -18.05
N LEU A 32 8.90 9.99 -17.92
CA LEU A 32 7.92 10.95 -17.39
C LEU A 32 7.15 11.55 -18.56
N SER A 33 5.86 11.81 -18.37
CA SER A 33 5.05 12.50 -19.37
C SER A 33 3.98 13.37 -18.73
N LYS A 34 3.84 14.61 -19.22
CA LYS A 34 2.80 15.54 -18.74
C LYS A 34 1.37 14.95 -18.83
N GLY A 35 1.13 14.02 -19.76
CA GLY A 35 -0.15 13.36 -19.94
C GLY A 35 -0.52 12.35 -18.85
N LEU A 36 0.45 11.89 -18.07
CA LEU A 36 0.28 10.99 -16.92
C LEU A 36 0.60 11.70 -15.61
N ASP A 37 1.75 12.36 -15.51
CA ASP A 37 2.30 12.90 -14.25
C ASP A 37 1.41 14.02 -13.68
N LEU A 38 0.87 14.91 -14.52
CA LEU A 38 0.02 16.01 -14.05
C LEU A 38 -1.34 15.51 -13.51
N PRO A 39 -2.09 14.64 -14.23
CA PRO A 39 -3.29 14.01 -13.68
C PRO A 39 -3.02 13.19 -12.43
N LEU A 40 -1.98 12.35 -12.43
CA LEU A 40 -1.64 11.50 -11.31
C LEU A 40 -1.24 12.33 -10.08
N GLY A 41 -0.38 13.33 -10.27
CA GLY A 41 0.00 14.29 -9.23
C GLY A 41 -1.19 15.07 -8.67
N THR A 42 -2.13 15.48 -9.53
CA THR A 42 -3.37 16.15 -9.09
C THR A 42 -4.25 15.22 -8.25
N LEU A 43 -4.42 13.96 -8.67
CA LEU A 43 -5.14 12.95 -7.91
C LEU A 43 -4.49 12.70 -6.54
N ILE A 44 -3.16 12.52 -6.51
CA ILE A 44 -2.39 12.33 -5.27
C ILE A 44 -2.58 13.51 -4.33
N ALA A 45 -2.47 14.75 -4.84
CA ALA A 45 -2.68 15.96 -4.05
C ALA A 45 -4.10 16.02 -3.49
N ALA A 46 -5.12 15.77 -4.31
CA ALA A 46 -6.51 15.76 -3.88
C ALA A 46 -6.75 14.72 -2.76
N LEU A 47 -6.28 13.48 -2.94
CA LEU A 47 -6.41 12.43 -1.94
C LEU A 47 -5.77 12.82 -0.60
N ASN A 48 -4.54 13.34 -0.62
CA ASN A 48 -3.82 13.71 0.60
C ASN A 48 -4.43 14.94 1.29
N ILE A 49 -4.87 15.96 0.53
CA ILE A 49 -5.55 17.14 1.08
C ILE A 49 -6.89 16.72 1.71
N SER A 50 -7.70 15.92 1.02
CA SER A 50 -8.96 15.41 1.57
C SER A 50 -8.72 14.59 2.84
N ALA A 51 -7.72 13.71 2.84
CA ALA A 51 -7.35 12.92 4.01
C ALA A 51 -6.93 13.80 5.19
N LEU A 52 -6.17 14.87 4.95
CA LEU A 52 -5.73 15.82 5.97
C LEU A 52 -6.91 16.59 6.57
N ILE A 53 -7.82 17.10 5.73
CA ILE A 53 -9.02 17.80 6.17
C ILE A 53 -9.86 16.90 7.06
N LEU A 54 -10.14 15.67 6.62
CA LEU A 54 -10.95 14.73 7.40
C LEU A 54 -10.24 14.29 8.69
N LYS A 55 -8.91 14.09 8.65
CA LYS A 55 -8.11 13.73 9.83
C LYS A 55 -8.21 14.79 10.93
N ASN A 56 -8.15 16.07 10.58
CA ASN A 56 -8.18 17.16 11.56
C ASN A 56 -9.53 17.29 12.29
N ASN A 57 -10.58 16.68 11.75
CA ASN A 57 -11.91 16.66 12.37
C ASN A 57 -12.12 15.48 13.33
N VAL A 58 -11.18 14.52 13.40
CA VAL A 58 -11.30 13.35 14.27
C VAL A 58 -10.94 13.72 15.70
N LYS A 59 -11.87 13.57 16.64
CA LYS A 59 -11.58 13.75 18.06
C LYS A 59 -11.02 12.46 18.67
N PRO A 60 -10.10 12.56 19.64
CA PRO A 60 -9.72 11.39 20.43
C PRO A 60 -10.92 10.83 21.19
N LEU A 61 -10.90 9.52 21.45
CA LEU A 61 -11.97 8.85 22.19
C LEU A 61 -11.99 9.31 23.66
N THR A 62 -13.18 9.51 24.22
CA THR A 62 -13.36 9.79 25.66
C THR A 62 -13.24 8.51 26.49
N VAL A 63 -13.13 8.66 27.82
CA VAL A 63 -13.08 7.51 28.74
C VAL A 63 -14.38 6.71 28.65
N GLU A 64 -15.51 7.40 28.57
CA GLU A 64 -16.85 6.82 28.47
C GLU A 64 -16.98 6.00 27.18
N GLU A 65 -16.54 6.54 26.04
CA GLU A 65 -16.56 5.84 24.75
C GLU A 65 -15.67 4.59 24.76
N ILE A 66 -14.53 4.62 25.46
CA ILE A 66 -13.64 3.46 25.62
C ILE A 66 -14.29 2.39 26.49
N ASN A 67 -14.93 2.78 27.59
CA ASN A 67 -15.59 1.85 28.51
C ASN A 67 -16.85 1.20 27.90
N GLN A 68 -17.44 1.82 26.88
CA GLN A 68 -18.60 1.29 26.15
C GLN A 68 -18.22 0.37 24.98
N LEU A 69 -16.93 0.15 24.71
CA LEU A 69 -16.52 -0.72 23.61
C LEU A 69 -16.92 -2.17 23.85
N ASN A 70 -17.57 -2.78 22.86
CA ASN A 70 -18.01 -4.16 22.93
C ASN A 70 -17.32 -5.03 21.88
N THR A 71 -16.75 -6.16 22.31
CA THR A 71 -16.11 -7.12 21.39
C THR A 71 -17.13 -7.84 20.50
N SER A 72 -18.43 -7.78 20.82
CA SER A 72 -19.49 -8.31 19.95
C SER A 72 -19.56 -7.60 18.60
N ASP A 73 -19.16 -6.32 18.53
CA ASP A 73 -19.12 -5.51 17.31
C ASP A 73 -18.00 -5.92 16.35
N ILE A 74 -17.05 -6.72 16.84
CA ILE A 74 -15.91 -7.23 16.06
C ILE A 74 -16.30 -8.59 15.45
N TRP A 75 -15.86 -8.81 14.22
CA TRP A 75 -15.97 -10.11 13.56
C TRP A 75 -15.37 -11.23 14.41
N LYS A 76 -16.10 -12.35 14.54
CA LYS A 76 -15.77 -13.43 15.48
C LYS A 76 -14.33 -13.94 15.37
N PHE A 77 -13.80 -14.04 14.15
CA PHE A 77 -12.45 -14.55 13.90
C PHE A 77 -11.33 -13.56 14.25
N GLU A 78 -11.65 -12.29 14.55
CA GLU A 78 -10.69 -11.25 14.91
C GLU A 78 -10.77 -10.84 16.39
N ARG A 79 -11.76 -11.36 17.15
CA ARG A 79 -11.98 -11.01 18.56
C ARG A 79 -10.80 -11.39 19.45
N ASN A 80 -10.07 -12.44 19.12
CA ASN A 80 -8.88 -12.85 19.88
C ASN A 80 -7.74 -11.81 19.80
N LEU A 81 -7.82 -10.83 18.89
CA LEU A 81 -6.83 -9.77 18.74
C LEU A 81 -7.01 -8.60 19.72
N THR A 82 -8.13 -8.53 20.44
CA THR A 82 -8.42 -7.42 21.38
C THR A 82 -7.44 -7.37 22.54
N GLU A 83 -6.90 -8.52 22.91
CA GLU A 83 -5.93 -8.69 23.99
C GLU A 83 -4.48 -8.51 23.54
N ASN A 84 -4.24 -8.18 22.26
CA ASN A 84 -2.88 -7.97 21.79
C ASN A 84 -2.37 -6.60 22.22
N TRP A 85 -1.20 -6.59 22.84
CA TRP A 85 -0.46 -5.37 23.15
C TRP A 85 1.01 -5.75 23.40
N ASP A 86 1.85 -5.52 22.40
CA ASP A 86 3.28 -5.80 22.47
C ASP A 86 4.08 -4.58 22.03
N ARG A 87 4.71 -3.90 22.99
CA ARG A 87 5.55 -2.71 22.74
C ARG A 87 6.78 -3.02 21.89
N LYS A 88 7.37 -4.22 22.03
CA LYS A 88 8.51 -4.63 21.18
C LYS A 88 8.04 -4.81 19.74
N ALA A 89 6.84 -5.38 19.53
CA ALA A 89 6.25 -5.49 18.20
C ALA A 89 5.92 -4.12 17.57
N ILE A 90 5.46 -3.15 18.38
CA ILE A 90 5.29 -1.76 17.94
C ILE A 90 6.61 -1.22 17.39
N THR A 91 7.68 -1.25 18.19
CA THR A 91 9.00 -0.75 17.79
C THR A 91 9.55 -1.48 16.58
N ALA A 92 9.51 -2.82 16.58
CA ALA A 92 9.99 -3.62 15.46
C ALA A 92 9.24 -3.27 14.16
N SER A 93 7.92 -3.12 14.22
CA SER A 93 7.15 -2.75 13.03
C SER A 93 7.47 -1.34 12.50
N HIS A 94 7.86 -0.39 13.36
CA HIS A 94 8.37 0.91 12.90
C HIS A 94 9.70 0.74 12.16
N VAL A 95 10.61 -0.07 12.70
CA VAL A 95 11.90 -0.36 12.03
C VAL A 95 11.67 -0.99 10.66
N PHE A 96 10.79 -1.99 10.57
CA PHE A 96 10.44 -2.62 9.28
C PHE A 96 9.83 -1.62 8.29
N LEU A 97 8.89 -0.77 8.75
CA LEU A 97 8.31 0.28 7.91
C LEU A 97 9.38 1.23 7.37
N TYR A 98 10.16 1.87 8.23
CA TYR A 98 11.15 2.87 7.80
C TYR A 98 12.26 2.24 6.95
N SER A 99 12.68 1.01 7.26
CA SER A 99 13.62 0.26 6.41
C SER A 99 13.03 0.01 5.03
N SER A 100 11.76 -0.42 4.96
CA SER A 100 11.10 -0.71 3.70
C SER A 100 10.93 0.50 2.80
N ILE A 101 10.67 1.68 3.38
CA ILE A 101 10.64 2.94 2.64
C ILE A 101 11.98 3.16 1.95
N CYS A 102 13.11 2.87 2.61
CA CYS A 102 14.45 3.10 2.08
C CYS A 102 14.94 2.03 1.09
N TYR A 103 14.37 0.82 1.06
CA TYR A 103 14.86 -0.27 0.21
C TYR A 103 14.95 0.07 -1.29
N PRO A 104 14.02 0.83 -1.91
CA PRO A 104 14.16 1.27 -3.29
C PRO A 104 15.48 1.99 -3.61
N ALA A 105 16.15 2.59 -2.62
CA ALA A 105 17.48 3.18 -2.82
C ALA A 105 18.54 2.15 -3.28
N PHE A 106 18.36 0.87 -2.97
CA PHE A 106 19.25 -0.20 -3.46
C PHE A 106 19.20 -0.38 -4.97
N LEU A 107 18.14 0.07 -5.65
CA LEU A 107 18.06 0.08 -7.11
C LEU A 107 19.21 0.90 -7.71
N TYR A 108 19.61 1.99 -7.04
CA TYR A 108 20.72 2.85 -7.48
C TYR A 108 22.11 2.24 -7.33
N LEU A 109 22.23 1.02 -6.78
CA LEU A 109 23.47 0.25 -6.88
C LEU A 109 23.72 -0.27 -8.31
N GLN A 110 22.66 -0.39 -9.13
CA GLN A 110 22.78 -0.86 -10.51
C GLN A 110 23.10 0.31 -11.47
N LYS A 111 24.09 0.13 -12.33
CA LYS A 111 24.62 1.21 -13.19
C LYS A 111 23.63 1.66 -14.27
N ASP A 112 22.86 0.72 -14.80
CA ASP A 112 21.78 0.92 -15.76
C ASP A 112 20.61 1.69 -15.16
N ILE A 113 20.13 1.28 -13.98
CA ILE A 113 19.05 1.96 -13.26
C ILE A 113 19.43 3.41 -12.92
N ARG A 114 20.68 3.68 -12.55
CA ARG A 114 21.14 5.05 -12.27
C ARG A 114 21.00 6.02 -13.45
N LYS A 115 20.95 5.53 -14.69
CA LYS A 115 20.71 6.39 -15.85
C LYS A 115 19.29 6.97 -15.83
N ASP A 116 18.38 6.32 -15.12
CA ASP A 116 16.98 6.71 -14.89
C ASP A 116 16.71 7.17 -13.45
N ALA A 117 17.73 7.72 -12.78
CA ALA A 117 17.60 8.11 -11.38
C ALA A 117 16.45 9.11 -11.13
N LEU A 118 16.26 10.08 -12.03
CA LEU A 118 15.18 11.07 -11.92
C LEU A 118 13.77 10.45 -12.07
N PRO A 119 13.43 9.76 -13.19
CA PRO A 119 12.12 9.14 -13.33
C PRO A 119 11.84 8.13 -12.21
N ILE A 120 12.82 7.31 -11.83
CA ILE A 120 12.65 6.33 -10.74
C ILE A 120 12.41 7.00 -9.39
N THR A 121 13.11 8.11 -9.09
CA THR A 121 12.87 8.86 -7.85
C THR A 121 11.47 9.45 -7.82
N LEU A 122 10.98 9.99 -8.93
CA LEU A 122 9.63 10.55 -9.01
C LEU A 122 8.55 9.47 -8.91
N ILE A 123 8.72 8.34 -9.61
CA ILE A 123 7.87 7.15 -9.47
C ILE A 123 7.83 6.67 -8.01
N TRP A 124 8.97 6.67 -7.32
CA TRP A 124 9.05 6.30 -5.91
C TRP A 124 8.27 7.27 -5.02
N LEU A 125 8.40 8.59 -5.24
CA LEU A 125 7.63 9.60 -4.52
C LEU A 125 6.13 9.47 -4.78
N GLU A 126 5.72 9.29 -6.04
CA GLU A 126 4.32 9.08 -6.42
C GLU A 126 3.75 7.81 -5.80
N THR A 127 4.48 6.71 -5.85
CA THR A 127 4.09 5.43 -5.23
C THR A 127 3.81 5.61 -3.74
N LEU A 128 4.74 6.26 -3.01
CA LEU A 128 4.58 6.49 -1.58
C LEU A 128 3.42 7.44 -1.28
N THR A 129 3.35 8.57 -1.97
CA THR A 129 2.35 9.62 -1.69
C THR A 129 0.93 9.21 -2.12
N LEU A 130 0.78 8.44 -3.21
CA LEU A 130 -0.48 7.82 -3.59
C LEU A 130 -0.93 6.81 -2.54
N ASN A 131 -0.04 5.90 -2.13
CA ASN A 131 -0.34 4.90 -1.11
C ASN A 131 -0.72 5.55 0.23
N LEU A 132 -0.01 6.61 0.64
CA LEU A 132 -0.33 7.39 1.84
C LEU A 132 -1.71 8.05 1.73
N GLY A 133 -2.00 8.70 0.60
CA GLY A 133 -3.29 9.35 0.36
C GLY A 133 -4.45 8.36 0.44
N LEU A 134 -4.35 7.21 -0.24
CA LEU A 134 -5.35 6.14 -0.19
C LEU A 134 -5.54 5.61 1.23
N THR A 135 -4.43 5.36 1.94
CA THR A 135 -4.43 4.85 3.31
C THR A 135 -5.12 5.84 4.26
N ASP A 136 -4.70 7.10 4.26
CA ASP A 136 -5.18 8.08 5.23
C ASP A 136 -6.60 8.56 4.94
N LEU A 137 -7.00 8.63 3.66
CA LEU A 137 -8.38 8.89 3.29
C LEU A 137 -9.28 7.76 3.76
N THR A 138 -8.90 6.50 3.49
CA THR A 138 -9.67 5.33 3.94
C THR A 138 -9.78 5.28 5.45
N LYS A 139 -8.69 5.56 6.18
CA LYS A 139 -8.71 5.62 7.65
C LYS A 139 -9.69 6.66 8.17
N ALA A 140 -9.74 7.83 7.55
CA ALA A 140 -10.66 8.88 7.96
C ALA A 140 -12.12 8.53 7.65
N LEU A 141 -12.40 7.91 6.49
CA LEU A 141 -13.75 7.50 6.10
C LEU A 141 -14.28 6.33 6.93
N VAL A 142 -13.44 5.33 7.22
CA VAL A 142 -13.88 4.12 7.91
C VAL A 142 -13.86 4.29 9.44
N SER A 143 -12.94 5.11 9.96
CA SER A 143 -12.82 5.41 11.40
C SER A 143 -12.81 4.17 12.32
N ARG A 144 -12.23 3.05 11.85
CA ARG A 144 -12.20 1.79 12.60
C ARG A 144 -11.32 1.91 13.84
N LYS A 145 -11.89 1.58 15.00
CA LYS A 145 -11.22 1.48 16.30
C LYS A 145 -10.16 0.38 16.31
N ARG A 146 -9.04 0.60 17.00
CA ARG A 146 -7.94 -0.38 17.09
C ARG A 146 -8.25 -1.55 18.02
N PRO A 147 -7.71 -2.76 17.75
CA PRO A 147 -7.93 -3.94 18.58
C PRO A 147 -7.59 -3.73 20.07
N TYR A 148 -6.44 -3.13 20.37
CA TYR A 148 -5.98 -2.98 21.75
C TYR A 148 -6.87 -2.10 22.64
N LEU A 149 -7.81 -1.33 22.06
CA LEU A 149 -8.72 -0.50 22.84
C LEU A 149 -9.68 -1.32 23.70
N TYR A 150 -10.00 -2.53 23.23
CA TYR A 150 -10.98 -3.43 23.83
C TYR A 150 -10.39 -4.25 24.99
N GLY A 151 -9.08 -4.51 25.02
CA GLY A 151 -8.39 -5.21 26.11
C GLY A 151 -7.88 -4.29 27.21
N ASP A 152 -7.31 -4.82 28.29
CA ASP A 152 -6.88 -4.06 29.48
C ASP A 152 -5.37 -3.70 29.51
N LYS A 153 -4.57 -4.28 28.61
CA LYS A 153 -3.09 -4.19 28.64
C LYS A 153 -2.51 -2.83 28.28
N ALA A 154 -3.24 -2.01 27.52
CA ALA A 154 -2.80 -0.67 27.14
C ALA A 154 -3.29 0.37 28.15
N SER A 155 -2.43 1.32 28.53
CA SER A 155 -2.81 2.38 29.45
C SER A 155 -3.89 3.29 28.87
N LEU A 156 -4.66 3.95 29.73
CA LEU A 156 -5.69 4.91 29.31
C LEU A 156 -5.12 6.01 28.41
N GLY A 157 -3.93 6.53 28.73
CA GLY A 157 -3.24 7.52 27.89
C GLY A 157 -2.89 7.00 26.49
N GLU A 158 -2.60 5.70 26.34
CA GLU A 158 -2.43 5.08 25.01
C GLU A 158 -3.76 4.93 24.28
N LYS A 159 -4.87 4.70 24.99
CA LYS A 159 -6.22 4.56 24.43
C LYS A 159 -6.87 5.88 24.03
N GLN A 160 -6.45 7.00 24.62
CA GLN A 160 -6.92 8.35 24.27
C GLN A 160 -6.08 9.05 23.19
N LYS A 161 -5.16 8.34 22.51
CA LYS A 161 -4.45 8.93 21.37
C LYS A 161 -5.39 9.12 20.18
N HIS A 162 -5.22 10.24 19.47
CA HIS A 162 -5.99 10.61 18.29
C HIS A 162 -5.97 9.54 17.17
N ASP A 163 -4.92 8.71 17.11
CA ASP A 163 -4.73 7.70 16.06
C ASP A 163 -5.53 6.40 16.27
N ASN A 164 -6.33 6.31 17.32
CA ASN A 164 -6.97 5.06 17.74
C ASN A 164 -8.24 4.69 17.00
N GLN A 165 -8.78 5.62 16.23
CA GLN A 165 -9.89 5.38 15.30
C GLN A 165 -9.38 5.14 13.87
N ARG A 166 -8.09 4.90 13.68
CA ARG A 166 -7.45 4.80 12.36
C ARG A 166 -6.88 3.41 12.13
N SER A 167 -7.66 2.36 12.37
CA SER A 167 -7.21 0.97 12.18
C SER A 167 -7.23 0.56 10.70
N PHE A 168 -8.36 0.73 10.00
CA PHE A 168 -8.51 0.18 8.64
C PHE A 168 -8.04 1.14 7.54
N PHE A 169 -7.26 0.71 6.55
CA PHE A 169 -6.40 -0.48 6.56
C PHE A 169 -5.01 -0.14 7.13
N SER A 170 -4.13 -1.12 7.27
CA SER A 170 -2.81 -0.92 7.88
C SER A 170 -1.85 -0.14 6.99
N GLY A 171 -1.55 1.11 7.38
CA GLY A 171 -0.60 1.95 6.66
C GLY A 171 0.84 1.44 6.70
N HIS A 172 1.28 0.82 7.82
CA HIS A 172 2.62 0.21 7.88
C HIS A 172 2.76 -0.91 6.85
N THR A 173 1.79 -1.80 6.82
CA THR A 173 1.78 -2.94 5.90
C THR A 173 1.69 -2.46 4.45
N SER A 174 0.79 -1.50 4.18
CA SER A 174 0.60 -0.97 2.83
C SER A 174 1.81 -0.22 2.29
N THR A 175 2.40 0.68 3.08
CA THR A 175 3.61 1.40 2.66
C THR A 175 4.78 0.44 2.48
N SER A 176 4.94 -0.54 3.37
CA SER A 176 5.98 -1.56 3.23
C SER A 176 5.80 -2.38 1.96
N ALA A 177 4.57 -2.81 1.65
CA ALA A 177 4.27 -3.54 0.43
C ALA A 177 4.50 -2.67 -0.82
N ALA A 178 4.04 -1.42 -0.81
CA ALA A 178 4.23 -0.49 -1.92
C ALA A 178 5.72 -0.30 -2.26
N SER A 179 6.57 -0.04 -1.26
CA SER A 179 8.02 0.14 -1.50
C SER A 179 8.70 -1.14 -1.97
N CYS A 180 8.41 -2.27 -1.33
CA CYS A 180 9.02 -3.55 -1.64
C CYS A 180 8.63 -4.10 -3.03
N PHE A 181 7.34 -4.03 -3.39
CA PHE A 181 6.86 -4.49 -4.68
C PHE A 181 7.31 -3.56 -5.81
N MET A 182 7.37 -2.25 -5.57
CA MET A 182 7.96 -1.29 -6.50
C MET A 182 9.42 -1.59 -6.78
N LEU A 183 10.21 -1.88 -5.74
CA LEU A 183 11.60 -2.33 -5.91
C LEU A 183 11.69 -3.57 -6.78
N ALA A 184 10.93 -4.61 -6.46
CA ALA A 184 10.97 -5.87 -7.20
C ALA A 184 10.56 -5.68 -8.67
N LYS A 185 9.51 -4.89 -8.91
CA LYS A 185 9.01 -4.57 -10.25
C LYS A 185 10.05 -3.81 -11.06
N ILE A 186 10.60 -2.72 -10.53
CA ILE A 186 11.62 -1.92 -11.21
C ILE A 186 12.85 -2.76 -11.49
N TYR A 187 13.33 -3.52 -10.50
CA TYR A 187 14.48 -4.39 -10.70
C TYR A 187 14.24 -5.41 -11.83
N GLN A 188 13.06 -6.03 -11.86
CA GLN A 188 12.68 -6.98 -12.91
C GLN A 188 12.62 -6.34 -14.29
N ASP A 189 12.12 -5.11 -14.40
CA ASP A 189 12.00 -4.43 -15.69
C ASP A 189 13.39 -4.16 -16.33
N TYR A 190 14.41 -3.86 -15.52
CA TYR A 190 15.79 -3.74 -16.01
C TYR A 190 16.50 -5.09 -16.20
N HIS A 191 16.16 -6.09 -15.37
CA HIS A 191 16.87 -7.37 -15.30
C HIS A 191 15.92 -8.58 -15.44
N PRO A 192 15.15 -8.72 -16.54
CA PRO A 192 14.04 -9.68 -16.63
C PRO A 192 14.47 -11.15 -16.60
N GLN A 193 15.75 -11.43 -16.85
CA GLN A 193 16.33 -12.78 -16.88
C GLN A 193 17.31 -13.03 -15.71
N ASP A 194 17.37 -12.14 -14.72
CA ASP A 194 18.29 -12.31 -13.59
C ASP A 194 17.81 -13.43 -12.66
N LYS A 195 18.72 -14.37 -12.39
CA LYS A 195 18.46 -15.52 -11.51
C LYS A 195 18.14 -15.12 -10.07
N ARG A 196 18.38 -13.86 -9.68
CA ARG A 196 18.07 -13.30 -8.36
C ARG A 196 16.61 -12.91 -8.17
N LEU A 197 15.83 -12.81 -9.26
CA LEU A 197 14.43 -12.37 -9.20
C LEU A 197 13.56 -13.13 -8.18
N PRO A 198 13.63 -14.48 -8.06
CA PRO A 198 12.85 -15.19 -7.05
C PRO A 198 13.16 -14.73 -5.62
N TYR A 199 14.41 -14.43 -5.32
CA TYR A 199 14.81 -13.94 -3.99
C TYR A 199 14.35 -12.51 -3.73
N ILE A 200 14.38 -11.65 -4.77
CA ILE A 200 13.92 -10.27 -4.68
C ILE A 200 12.40 -10.22 -4.48
N TRP A 201 11.64 -11.02 -5.21
CA TRP A 201 10.20 -11.15 -5.01
C TRP A 201 9.84 -11.80 -3.67
N SER A 202 10.61 -12.80 -3.23
CA SER A 202 10.44 -13.41 -1.91
C SER A 202 10.67 -12.39 -0.80
N PHE A 203 11.72 -11.58 -0.92
CA PHE A 203 11.98 -10.46 0.00
C PHE A 203 10.84 -9.44 -0.04
N ALA A 204 10.40 -9.06 -1.23
CA ALA A 204 9.35 -8.09 -1.42
C ALA A 204 8.01 -8.54 -0.82
N ALA A 205 7.75 -9.85 -0.80
CA ALA A 205 6.59 -10.44 -0.16
C ALA A 205 6.78 -10.61 1.37
N ALA A 206 7.95 -11.06 1.80
CA ALA A 206 8.20 -11.39 3.21
C ALA A 206 8.21 -10.16 4.12
N VAL A 207 8.86 -9.07 3.72
CA VAL A 207 8.97 -7.85 4.54
C VAL A 207 7.60 -7.26 4.94
N PRO A 208 6.65 -7.00 4.01
CA PRO A 208 5.33 -6.54 4.38
C PRO A 208 4.52 -7.58 5.17
N ALA A 209 4.72 -8.88 4.94
CA ALA A 209 4.07 -9.93 5.73
C ALA A 209 4.56 -9.95 7.19
N ILE A 210 5.86 -9.78 7.41
CA ILE A 210 6.45 -9.64 8.75
C ILE A 210 5.92 -8.36 9.41
N THR A 211 5.86 -7.25 8.66
CA THR A 211 5.27 -5.99 9.13
C THR A 211 3.82 -6.20 9.57
N ALA A 212 3.00 -6.85 8.75
CA ALA A 212 1.60 -7.20 9.04
C ALA A 212 1.49 -7.99 10.34
N TYR A 213 2.28 -9.06 10.48
CA TYR A 213 2.30 -9.89 11.69
C TYR A 213 2.66 -9.07 12.93
N LEU A 214 3.71 -8.24 12.86
CA LEU A 214 4.12 -7.39 13.98
C LEU A 214 3.03 -6.38 14.35
N ARG A 215 2.28 -5.86 13.38
CA ARG A 215 1.16 -4.94 13.63
C ARG A 215 -0.02 -5.60 14.31
N ILE A 216 -0.31 -6.87 13.98
CA ILE A 216 -1.32 -7.67 14.68
C ILE A 216 -0.88 -7.93 16.12
N LYS A 217 0.37 -8.37 16.32
CA LYS A 217 0.93 -8.65 17.65
C LYS A 217 0.98 -7.38 18.53
N ALA A 218 1.24 -6.24 17.91
CA ALA A 218 1.22 -4.92 18.56
C ALA A 218 -0.19 -4.47 18.99
N GLY A 219 -1.26 -5.18 18.60
CA GLY A 219 -2.65 -4.80 18.84
C GLY A 219 -3.12 -3.62 17.99
N LYS A 220 -2.35 -3.22 16.98
CA LYS A 220 -2.59 -2.00 16.21
C LYS A 220 -3.56 -2.20 15.06
N HIS A 221 -3.73 -3.43 14.58
CA HIS A 221 -4.50 -3.77 13.40
C HIS A 221 -5.14 -5.15 13.52
N PHE A 222 -6.34 -5.29 12.96
CA PHE A 222 -7.00 -6.58 12.77
C PHE A 222 -6.43 -7.31 11.54
N TYR A 223 -6.82 -8.59 11.33
CA TYR A 223 -6.36 -9.37 10.19
C TYR A 223 -6.75 -8.70 8.87
N THR A 224 -8.00 -8.25 8.75
CA THR A 224 -8.48 -7.61 7.52
C THR A 224 -7.76 -6.29 7.25
N ASP A 225 -7.38 -5.55 8.30
CA ASP A 225 -6.64 -4.29 8.14
C ASP A 225 -5.28 -4.54 7.48
N VAL A 226 -4.56 -5.57 7.91
CA VAL A 226 -3.23 -5.86 7.36
C VAL A 226 -3.30 -6.57 6.01
N ILE A 227 -4.28 -7.44 5.78
CA ILE A 227 -4.48 -8.10 4.48
C ILE A 227 -4.83 -7.05 3.42
N THR A 228 -5.80 -6.17 3.69
CA THR A 228 -6.14 -5.09 2.76
C THR A 228 -4.97 -4.16 2.53
N GLY A 229 -4.24 -3.79 3.59
CA GLY A 229 -3.04 -2.96 3.45
C GLY A 229 -2.00 -3.61 2.56
N TYR A 230 -1.72 -4.91 2.75
CA TYR A 230 -0.79 -5.65 1.90
C TYR A 230 -1.22 -5.61 0.43
N LEU A 231 -2.49 -5.93 0.15
CA LEU A 231 -3.02 -5.98 -1.21
C LEU A 231 -2.96 -4.61 -1.89
N VAL A 232 -3.48 -3.56 -1.23
CA VAL A 232 -3.48 -2.19 -1.77
C VAL A 232 -2.06 -1.71 -2.01
N GLY A 233 -1.17 -1.90 -1.03
CA GLY A 233 0.24 -1.50 -1.16
C GLY A 233 0.93 -2.22 -2.31
N SER A 234 0.79 -3.55 -2.41
CA SER A 234 1.37 -4.32 -3.52
C SER A 234 0.85 -3.87 -4.88
N ALA A 235 -0.46 -3.60 -4.99
CA ALA A 235 -1.08 -3.11 -6.22
C ALA A 235 -0.53 -1.73 -6.61
N VAL A 236 -0.42 -0.79 -5.67
CA VAL A 236 0.17 0.53 -5.93
C VAL A 236 1.63 0.42 -6.33
N GLY A 237 2.42 -0.38 -5.60
CA GLY A 237 3.84 -0.61 -5.88
C GLY A 237 4.11 -1.23 -7.24
N MET A 238 3.20 -2.05 -7.78
CA MET A 238 3.32 -2.60 -9.13
C MET A 238 2.77 -1.66 -10.21
N THR A 239 1.64 -1.02 -9.95
CA THR A 239 0.91 -0.23 -10.96
C THR A 239 1.60 1.08 -11.28
N VAL A 240 2.07 1.82 -10.27
CA VAL A 240 2.68 3.14 -10.52
C VAL A 240 3.92 3.03 -11.42
N PRO A 241 4.89 2.12 -11.19
CA PRO A 241 5.97 1.90 -12.15
C PRO A 241 5.46 1.45 -13.53
N GLU A 242 4.50 0.51 -13.57
CA GLU A 242 3.97 0.01 -14.86
C GLU A 242 3.43 1.16 -15.72
N LEU A 243 2.67 2.10 -15.15
CA LEU A 243 2.13 3.26 -15.88
C LEU A 243 3.23 4.12 -16.54
N HIS A 244 4.45 4.13 -15.99
CA HIS A 244 5.57 4.94 -16.45
C HIS A 244 6.50 4.22 -17.43
N LYS A 245 6.26 2.95 -17.76
CA LYS A 245 7.12 2.25 -18.72
C LYS A 245 7.04 2.91 -20.10
N ILE A 246 8.17 2.97 -20.80
CA ILE A 246 8.29 3.65 -22.10
C ILE A 246 7.33 3.09 -23.17
N GLU A 247 7.06 1.79 -23.12
CA GLU A 247 6.13 1.12 -24.05
C GLU A 247 4.67 1.53 -23.80
N ASN A 248 4.34 1.97 -22.59
CA ASN A 248 2.98 2.33 -22.21
C ASN A 248 2.70 3.77 -22.61
N LYS A 249 1.65 3.97 -23.43
CA LYS A 249 1.12 5.31 -23.72
C LYS A 249 -0.14 5.51 -22.91
N VAL A 250 -0.03 6.29 -21.84
CA VAL A 250 -1.16 6.72 -21.01
C VAL A 250 -1.54 8.14 -21.37
N SER A 251 -2.81 8.37 -21.70
CA SER A 251 -3.34 9.73 -21.83
C SER A 251 -4.68 9.85 -21.13
N THR A 252 -4.82 10.89 -20.30
CA THR A 252 -6.09 11.22 -19.68
C THR A 252 -6.74 12.42 -20.38
N GLY A 253 -8.05 12.44 -20.47
CA GLY A 253 -8.81 13.59 -20.95
C GLY A 253 -10.20 13.65 -20.36
N ALA A 254 -10.88 14.77 -20.53
CA ALA A 254 -12.31 14.85 -20.25
C ALA A 254 -13.10 14.28 -21.43
N THR A 255 -14.23 13.62 -21.14
CA THR A 255 -15.19 13.16 -22.14
C THR A 255 -16.61 13.46 -21.67
N MET A 256 -17.54 13.69 -22.57
CA MET A 256 -18.96 13.77 -22.20
C MET A 256 -19.53 12.35 -22.13
N LEU A 257 -20.20 12.02 -21.03
CA LEU A 257 -20.94 10.78 -20.87
C LEU A 257 -22.31 10.87 -21.56
N PRO A 258 -22.95 9.73 -21.91
CA PRO A 258 -24.26 9.72 -22.58
C PRO A 258 -25.38 10.42 -21.81
N ASN A 259 -25.22 10.57 -20.49
CA ASN A 259 -26.16 11.27 -19.60
C ASN A 259 -25.88 12.79 -19.51
N GLY A 260 -24.98 13.34 -20.34
CA GLY A 260 -24.61 14.76 -20.35
C GLY A 260 -23.66 15.19 -19.23
N GLN A 261 -23.15 14.26 -18.42
CA GLN A 261 -22.16 14.57 -17.38
C GLN A 261 -20.74 14.56 -17.94
N LEU A 262 -19.87 15.38 -17.34
CA LEU A 262 -18.44 15.32 -17.61
C LEU A 262 -17.85 14.06 -16.97
N GLY A 263 -17.28 13.19 -17.81
CA GLY A 263 -16.55 11.99 -17.43
C GLY A 263 -15.05 12.14 -17.64
N LEU A 264 -14.29 11.23 -17.01
CA LEU A 264 -12.86 11.07 -17.24
C LEU A 264 -12.64 9.96 -18.25
N ARG A 265 -11.82 10.21 -19.28
CA ARG A 265 -11.32 9.21 -20.23
C ARG A 265 -9.88 8.89 -19.89
N ILE A 266 -9.57 7.60 -19.79
CA ILE A 266 -8.21 7.08 -19.69
C ILE A 266 -8.00 6.21 -20.93
N ASN A 267 -7.04 6.60 -21.77
CA ASN A 267 -6.58 5.76 -22.87
C ASN A 267 -5.25 5.14 -22.45
N TYR A 268 -5.16 3.82 -22.60
CA TYR A 268 -3.97 3.03 -22.29
C TYR A 268 -3.68 2.07 -23.45
N SER A 269 -2.46 2.08 -23.97
CA SER A 269 -2.01 1.11 -24.98
C SER A 269 -0.66 0.51 -24.57
N PHE A 270 -0.55 -0.81 -24.75
CA PHE A 270 0.66 -1.62 -24.66
C PHE A 270 1.18 -1.97 -26.06
#